data_AF-A0A7K0UZG7-F1
#
_entry.id   AF-A0A7K0UZG7-F1
#
_cell.length_a   1.000
_cell.length_b   1.000
_cell.length_c   1.000
_cell.angle_alpha   90.00
_cell.angle_beta   90.00
_cell.angle_gamma   90.00
#
_symmetry.space_group_name_H-M   'P 1'
#
loop_
_entity.id
_entity.type
_entity.pdbx_description
1 polymer ?
#
loop_
_entity_poly.entity_id
_entity_poly.type
_entity_poly.pdbx_seq_one_letter_code
_entity_poly.pdbx_strand_id
1 'polypeptide(L)'
;MTNPALCIIDNDGRRLEINHDDALSLFQLAEGLEAATTSSCTECRSRVIASGALSDLLSSFVEHPRVSEIIAFADDASTLHIYVIDVESPCTHRTWRDPGREEFFMAVKAQSPIRKRR
;
A
#
# COMPACT_ATOMS: atom_id res chain seq x y z
N MET A 1 16.29 8.19 -12.78
CA MET A 1 15.64 7.97 -11.47
C MET A 1 14.15 7.99 -11.74
N THR A 2 13.50 6.84 -11.72
CA THR A 2 12.05 6.75 -11.85
C THR A 2 11.41 7.25 -10.56
N ASN A 3 10.43 8.15 -10.67
CA ASN A 3 9.73 8.68 -9.50
C ASN A 3 8.90 7.57 -8.84
N PRO A 4 8.79 7.54 -7.50
CA PRO A 4 7.90 6.61 -6.82
C PRO A 4 6.45 6.92 -7.18
N ALA A 5 5.71 5.89 -7.56
CA ALA A 5 4.29 5.97 -7.87
C ALA A 5 3.41 5.43 -6.75
N LEU A 6 3.89 4.42 -6.04
CA LEU A 6 3.25 3.87 -4.86
C LEU A 6 4.22 3.86 -3.68
N CYS A 7 3.67 3.99 -2.48
CA CYS A 7 4.38 3.77 -1.24
C CYS A 7 3.54 2.82 -0.38
N ILE A 8 4.07 1.64 -0.09
CA ILE A 8 3.47 0.69 0.86
C ILE A 8 4.03 1.00 2.22
N ILE A 9 3.16 1.11 3.21
CA ILE A 9 3.54 1.46 4.56
C ILE A 9 2.89 0.52 5.58
N ASP A 10 3.56 0.29 6.71
CA ASP A 10 2.97 -0.42 7.85
C ASP A 10 2.67 0.55 9.01
N ASN A 11 2.16 0.01 10.12
CA ASN A 11 1.86 0.82 11.29
C ASN A 11 3.11 1.22 12.11
N ASP A 12 4.26 0.58 11.88
CA ASP A 12 5.53 0.84 12.59
C ASP A 12 6.37 1.94 11.94
N GLY A 13 5.92 2.50 10.81
CA GLY A 13 6.65 3.57 10.12
C GLY A 13 7.57 3.08 9.02
N ARG A 14 7.57 1.78 8.70
CA ARG A 14 8.33 1.25 7.55
C ARG A 14 7.63 1.62 6.26
N ARG A 15 8.44 1.77 5.22
CA ARG A 15 8.03 2.27 3.91
C ARG A 15 8.75 1.49 2.83
N LEU A 16 7.99 1.09 1.84
CA LEU A 16 8.47 0.43 0.63
C LEU A 16 7.99 1.26 -0.56
N GLU A 17 8.94 1.90 -1.25
CA GLU A 17 8.66 2.70 -2.44
C GLU A 17 8.66 1.81 -3.69
N ILE A 18 7.70 2.07 -4.58
CA ILE A 18 7.55 1.34 -5.84
C ILE A 18 7.45 2.39 -6.94
N ASN A 19 8.29 2.23 -7.97
CA ASN A 19 8.28 3.12 -9.13
C ASN A 19 7.02 2.94 -9.99
N HIS A 20 6.81 3.83 -10.94
CA HIS A 20 5.64 3.82 -11.82
C HIS A 20 5.45 2.53 -12.60
N ASP A 21 6.50 2.03 -13.24
CA ASP A 21 6.42 0.84 -14.11
C ASP A 21 6.09 -0.41 -13.29
N ASP A 22 6.77 -0.61 -12.16
CA ASP A 22 6.53 -1.71 -11.24
C ASP A 22 5.13 -1.64 -10.59
N ALA A 23 4.64 -0.43 -10.30
CA ALA A 23 3.31 -0.23 -9.75
C ALA A 23 2.22 -0.62 -10.76
N LEU A 24 2.39 -0.24 -12.03
CA LEU A 24 1.48 -0.61 -13.11
C LEU A 24 1.48 -2.11 -13.35
N SER A 25 2.66 -2.74 -13.48
CA SER A 25 2.76 -4.18 -13.70
C SER A 25 2.20 -4.99 -12.53
N LEU A 26 2.45 -4.57 -11.28
CA LEU A 26 1.88 -5.20 -10.09
C LEU A 26 0.34 -5.15 -10.11
N PHE A 27 -0.25 -3.98 -10.38
CA PHE A 27 -1.71 -3.83 -10.43
C PHE A 27 -2.33 -4.60 -11.59
N GLN A 28 -1.67 -4.70 -12.74
CA GLN A 28 -2.17 -5.54 -13.83
C GLN A 28 -2.11 -7.02 -13.50
N LEU A 29 -1.00 -7.47 -12.90
CA LEU A 29 -0.76 -8.87 -12.59
C LEU A 29 -1.67 -9.40 -11.47
N ALA A 30 -1.87 -8.60 -10.43
CA ALA A 30 -2.63 -8.99 -9.24
C ALA A 30 -4.06 -8.43 -9.23
N GLU A 31 -4.62 -8.11 -10.41
CA GLU A 31 -5.97 -7.55 -10.59
C GLU A 31 -6.26 -6.38 -9.63
N GLY A 32 -5.32 -5.45 -9.53
CA GLY A 32 -5.41 -4.27 -8.68
C GLY A 32 -5.27 -4.57 -7.19
N LEU A 33 -4.86 -5.77 -6.78
CA LEU A 33 -4.79 -6.23 -5.38
C LEU A 33 -6.16 -6.45 -4.73
N GLU A 34 -7.24 -6.59 -5.51
CA GLU A 34 -8.60 -6.64 -4.98
C GLU A 34 -8.81 -7.80 -4.00
N ALA A 35 -8.22 -8.97 -4.24
CA ALA A 35 -8.35 -10.14 -3.35
C ALA A 35 -7.75 -9.93 -1.94
N ALA A 36 -6.79 -9.01 -1.79
CA ALA A 36 -6.18 -8.65 -0.51
C ALA A 36 -6.69 -7.30 0.04
N THR A 37 -7.53 -6.58 -0.73
CA THR A 37 -8.01 -5.25 -0.37
C THR A 37 -9.15 -5.36 0.64
N THR A 38 -8.97 -4.73 1.79
CA THR A 38 -10.01 -4.61 2.83
C THR A 38 -10.86 -3.35 2.64
N SER A 39 -10.23 -2.27 2.16
CA SER A 39 -10.91 -1.00 1.87
C SER A 39 -10.10 -0.23 0.83
N SER A 40 -10.76 0.49 -0.06
CA SER A 40 -10.09 1.25 -1.13
C SER A 40 -10.76 2.57 -1.44
N CYS A 41 -9.97 3.56 -1.84
CA CYS A 41 -10.49 4.78 -2.43
C CYS A 41 -11.05 4.47 -3.83
N THR A 42 -12.19 5.06 -4.18
CA THR A 42 -12.79 4.88 -5.52
C THR A 42 -12.17 5.78 -6.59
N GLU A 43 -11.29 6.70 -6.21
CA GLU A 43 -10.76 7.77 -7.08
C GLU A 43 -9.23 7.72 -7.26
N CYS A 44 -8.50 6.94 -6.47
CA CYS A 44 -7.06 6.75 -6.63
C CYS A 44 -6.65 5.33 -6.22
N ARG A 45 -5.36 4.97 -6.35
CA ARG A 45 -4.88 3.63 -6.03
C ARG A 45 -4.72 3.36 -4.53
N SER A 46 -5.03 4.34 -3.68
CA SER A 46 -4.86 4.22 -2.23
C SER A 46 -5.83 3.23 -1.61
N ARG A 47 -5.32 2.35 -0.74
CA ARG A 47 -6.08 1.23 -0.18
C ARG A 47 -5.48 0.69 1.12
N VAL A 48 -6.33 0.05 1.91
CA VAL A 48 -5.98 -0.78 3.07
C VAL A 48 -5.93 -2.23 2.59
N ILE A 49 -4.84 -2.91 2.89
CA ILE A 49 -4.56 -4.27 2.45
C ILE A 49 -4.36 -5.15 3.68
N ALA A 50 -5.00 -6.33 3.70
CA ALA A 50 -4.69 -7.37 4.67
C ALA A 50 -3.33 -8.00 4.35
N SER A 51 -2.38 -7.93 5.28
CA SER A 51 -0.99 -8.35 5.05
C SER A 51 -0.88 -9.83 4.68
N GLY A 52 -1.51 -10.72 5.44
CA GLY A 52 -1.51 -12.17 5.13
C GLY A 52 -2.15 -12.50 3.78
N ALA A 53 -3.29 -11.87 3.46
CA ALA A 53 -3.96 -12.08 2.17
C ALA A 53 -3.11 -11.56 0.99
N LEU A 54 -2.31 -10.50 1.20
CA LEU A 54 -1.37 -10.02 0.20
C LEU A 54 -0.25 -11.02 -0.06
N SER A 55 0.36 -11.58 1.00
CA SER A 55 1.39 -12.60 0.85
C SER A 55 0.86 -13.83 0.11
N ASP A 56 -0.34 -14.29 0.44
CA ASP A 56 -1.00 -15.40 -0.25
C ASP A 56 -1.27 -15.08 -1.73
N LEU A 57 -1.80 -13.89 -2.02
CA LEU A 57 -2.06 -13.43 -3.39
C LEU A 57 -0.77 -13.39 -4.22
N LEU A 58 0.27 -12.76 -3.68
CA LEU A 58 1.52 -12.52 -4.40
C LEU A 58 2.39 -13.77 -4.52
N SER A 59 2.21 -14.78 -3.68
CA SER A 59 2.92 -16.06 -3.76
C SER A 59 2.71 -16.79 -5.09
N SER A 60 1.64 -16.45 -5.83
CA SER A 60 1.38 -16.99 -7.18
C SER A 60 2.15 -16.27 -8.30
N PHE A 61 2.86 -15.18 -7.99
CA PHE A 61 3.43 -14.22 -8.95
C PHE A 61 4.94 -14.00 -8.77
N VAL A 62 5.67 -15.05 -8.38
CA VAL A 62 7.10 -14.98 -8.00
C VAL A 62 8.05 -14.48 -9.11
N GLU A 63 7.61 -14.44 -10.36
CA GLU A 63 8.39 -13.93 -11.49
C GLU A 63 8.47 -12.39 -11.53
N HIS A 64 7.58 -11.69 -10.81
CA HIS A 64 7.57 -10.23 -10.79
C HIS A 64 8.70 -9.68 -9.90
N PRO A 65 9.51 -8.70 -10.37
CA PRO A 65 10.75 -8.29 -9.71
C PRO A 65 10.57 -7.72 -8.29
N ARG A 66 9.40 -7.17 -7.99
CA ARG A 66 9.07 -6.60 -6.67
C ARG A 66 8.34 -7.56 -5.73
N VAL A 67 7.86 -8.71 -6.21
CA VAL A 67 6.95 -9.56 -5.42
C VAL A 67 7.61 -10.07 -4.14
N SER A 68 8.85 -10.59 -4.21
CA SER A 68 9.55 -11.09 -3.03
C SER A 68 9.77 -10.02 -1.96
N GLU A 69 10.04 -8.77 -2.36
CA GLU A 69 10.24 -7.66 -1.43
C GLU A 69 8.92 -7.21 -0.79
N ILE A 70 7.83 -7.21 -1.55
CA ILE A 70 6.49 -6.87 -1.04
C ILE A 70 6.00 -7.95 -0.07
N ILE A 71 6.20 -9.24 -0.39
CA ILE A 71 5.85 -10.36 0.51
C ILE A 71 6.65 -10.24 1.80
N ALA A 72 7.98 -10.06 1.73
CA ALA A 72 8.80 -9.90 2.92
C ALA A 72 8.34 -8.70 3.77
N PHE A 73 7.99 -7.58 3.13
CA PHE A 73 7.43 -6.43 3.83
C PHE A 73 6.10 -6.75 4.55
N ALA A 74 5.21 -7.48 3.88
CA ALA A 74 3.91 -7.85 4.42
C ALA A 74 4.03 -8.87 5.58
N ASP A 75 4.91 -9.86 5.44
CA ASP A 75 5.15 -10.90 6.45
C ASP A 75 5.79 -10.33 7.71
N ASP A 76 6.67 -9.32 7.56
CA ASP A 76 7.28 -8.67 8.71
C ASP A 76 6.34 -7.65 9.38
N ALA A 77 5.18 -7.32 8.81
CA ALA A 77 4.27 -6.31 9.36
C ALA A 77 3.75 -6.73 10.75
N SER A 78 3.89 -5.86 11.76
CA SER A 78 3.41 -6.14 13.11
C SER A 78 1.88 -6.10 13.23
N THR A 79 1.20 -5.54 12.22
CA THR A 79 -0.25 -5.37 12.15
C THR A 79 -0.86 -6.19 11.02
N LEU A 80 -2.15 -6.49 11.16
CA LEU A 80 -2.94 -7.21 10.15
C LEU A 80 -3.13 -6.43 8.85
N HIS A 81 -3.00 -5.11 8.90
CA HIS A 81 -3.11 -4.25 7.73
C HIS A 81 -1.80 -3.55 7.41
N ILE A 82 -1.58 -3.38 6.11
CA ILE A 82 -0.63 -2.44 5.52
C ILE A 82 -1.40 -1.50 4.59
N TYR A 83 -0.78 -0.38 4.23
CA TYR A 83 -1.45 0.70 3.53
C TYR A 83 -0.70 1.05 2.27
N VAL A 84 -1.40 1.05 1.13
CA VAL A 84 -0.83 1.48 -0.15
C VAL A 84 -1.25 2.93 -0.38
N ILE A 85 -0.26 3.81 -0.56
CA ILE A 85 -0.45 5.24 -0.84
C ILE A 85 -0.17 5.45 -2.33
N ASP A 86 -1.12 6.09 -3.02
CA ASP A 86 -0.88 6.62 -4.36
C ASP A 86 -0.07 7.92 -4.24
N VAL A 87 1.20 7.87 -4.64
CA VAL A 87 2.12 9.00 -4.52
C VAL A 87 1.88 10.01 -5.65
N GLU A 88 1.44 9.53 -6.83
CA GLU A 88 1.11 10.39 -7.96
C GLU A 88 -0.21 11.15 -7.74
N SER A 89 -1.14 10.56 -6.98
CA SER A 89 -2.40 11.18 -6.58
C SER A 89 -2.67 10.98 -5.07
N PRO A 90 -2.03 11.78 -4.19
CA PRO A 90 -2.19 11.66 -2.75
C PRO A 90 -3.66 11.77 -2.33
N CYS A 91 -4.18 10.72 -1.69
CA CYS A 91 -5.61 10.62 -1.42
C CYS A 91 -6.10 11.71 -0.46
N THR A 92 -7.13 12.44 -0.86
CA THR A 92 -7.92 13.34 0.02
C THR A 92 -9.43 13.07 -0.05
N HIS A 93 -9.80 12.03 -0.80
CA HIS A 93 -11.17 11.74 -1.18
C HIS A 93 -12.03 11.24 -0.01
N ARG A 94 -13.34 11.45 -0.12
CA ARG A 94 -14.32 11.02 0.89
C ARG A 94 -14.92 9.65 0.59
N THR A 95 -14.86 9.24 -0.66
CA THR A 95 -15.47 8.05 -1.23
C THR A 95 -14.51 6.86 -1.14
N TRP A 96 -14.87 5.91 -0.29
CA TRP A 96 -14.13 4.67 -0.07
C TRP A 96 -15.11 3.50 -0.08
N ARG A 97 -14.69 2.38 -0.67
CA ARG A 97 -15.36 1.09 -0.50
C ARG A 97 -14.95 0.53 0.84
N ASP A 98 -15.94 0.10 1.62
CA ASP A 98 -15.80 -0.45 2.97
C ASP A 98 -15.24 0.54 4.02
N PRO A 99 -15.48 0.31 5.33
CA PRO A 99 -14.84 1.09 6.37
C PRO A 99 -13.33 0.79 6.38
N GLY A 100 -12.52 1.85 6.33
CA GLY A 100 -11.04 1.74 6.30
C GLY A 100 -10.35 3.08 5.99
N ARG A 101 -11.11 4.04 5.45
CA ARG A 101 -10.66 5.43 5.22
C ARG A 101 -9.99 6.05 6.45
N GLU A 102 -10.63 6.01 7.61
CA GLU A 102 -10.12 6.67 8.82
C GLU A 102 -8.79 6.05 9.29
N GLU A 103 -8.74 4.72 9.33
CA GLU A 103 -7.53 3.94 9.64
C GLU A 103 -6.38 4.30 8.69
N PHE A 104 -6.65 4.31 7.38
CA PHE A 104 -5.67 4.71 6.36
C PHE A 104 -5.09 6.10 6.65
N PHE A 105 -5.96 7.10 6.88
CA PHE A 105 -5.49 8.46 7.15
C PHE A 105 -4.73 8.57 8.48
N MET A 106 -5.09 7.79 9.50
CA MET A 106 -4.33 7.72 10.75
C MET A 106 -2.93 7.16 10.52
N ALA A 107 -2.81 6.06 9.78
CA ALA A 107 -1.52 5.46 9.45
C ALA A 107 -0.63 6.42 8.64
N VAL A 108 -1.16 7.02 7.57
CA VAL A 108 -0.42 8.00 6.75
C VAL A 108 0.01 9.21 7.57
N LYS A 109 -0.83 9.69 8.48
CA LYS A 109 -0.50 10.81 9.37
C LYS A 109 0.59 10.44 10.39
N ALA A 110 0.55 9.24 10.95
CA ALA A 110 1.57 8.76 11.89
C ALA A 110 2.97 8.71 11.25
N GLN A 111 3.02 8.49 9.93
CA GLN A 111 4.27 8.47 9.17
C GLN A 111 4.75 9.84 8.71
N SER A 112 3.92 10.88 8.81
CA SER A 112 4.37 12.23 8.52
C SER A 112 5.37 12.66 9.60
N PRO A 113 6.56 13.18 9.24
CA PRO A 113 7.53 13.62 10.23
C PRO A 113 6.86 14.65 11.14
N ILE A 114 6.75 14.33 12.43
CA ILE A 114 6.35 15.30 13.44
C ILE A 114 7.36 16.42 13.31
N ARG A 115 6.95 17.57 12.74
CA ARG A 115 7.72 18.81 12.83
C ARG A 115 7.87 19.05 14.33
N LYS A 116 9.03 18.69 14.90
CA LYS A 116 9.44 19.16 16.22
C LYS A 116 9.40 20.68 16.12
N ARG A 117 8.34 21.28 16.66
CA ARG A 117 8.26 22.73 16.83
C ARG A 117 9.45 23.09 17.71
N ARG A 118 10.45 23.73 17.12
CA ARG A 118 11.47 24.48 17.85
C ARG A 118 10.81 25.69 18.48
#